data_AF-A0A3D0WYY0-F1
#
_entry.id   AF-A0A3D0WYY0-F1
#
_cell.length_a   1.000
_cell.length_b   1.000
_cell.length_c   1.000
_cell.angle_alpha   90.00
_cell.angle_beta   90.00
_cell.angle_gamma   90.00
#
_symmetry.space_group_name_H-M   'P 1'
#
loop_
_entity.id
_entity.type
_entity.pdbx_description
1 polymer ?
#
loop_
_entity_poly.entity_id
_entity_poly.type
_entity_poly.pdbx_seq_one_letter_code
_entity_poly.pdbx_strand_id
1 'polypeptide(L)'
;MKFTAPSFRTARTAGRGASRMKRTEAGGNETGASIGEPARRAARMLAAFLKWVLLGFAAGVPAGTAGALLLLCVARATALRTAHGWLVFLLPAGGLFIVFLYRIFGAPNPRGTDLVIEAVRSPEEVPLKMAPLIFAGTVVTHLFGGSAGREGAALQIGGSLGYGVGRVFRLNEKDLHLLTLCGMAACFSALFGTPVTATVFVAEVVTVGVMYYSALVPCAVASLVGAGISRLFR
;
A
#
# COMPACT_ATOMS: atom_id res chain seq x y z
N MET A 1 -22.09 77.23 28.68
CA MET A 1 -23.53 76.98 28.42
C MET A 1 -24.16 76.33 29.65
N LYS A 2 -25.47 76.52 29.84
CA LYS A 2 -26.32 75.89 30.88
C LYS A 2 -26.96 74.60 30.28
N PHE A 3 -27.53 73.61 30.97
CA PHE A 3 -27.82 73.40 32.41
C PHE A 3 -28.23 71.91 32.70
N THR A 4 -28.42 71.56 33.99
CA THR A 4 -29.38 70.53 34.49
C THR A 4 -29.12 69.01 34.32
N ALA A 5 -29.17 68.28 35.44
CA ALA A 5 -29.83 66.97 35.63
C ALA A 5 -31.09 67.19 36.53
N PRO A 6 -32.05 66.25 36.79
CA PRO A 6 -32.02 64.78 36.62
C PRO A 6 -33.40 64.10 36.27
N SER A 7 -33.46 62.76 36.46
CA SER A 7 -34.64 61.96 36.89
C SER A 7 -35.80 61.62 35.92
N PHE A 8 -36.07 60.31 35.72
CA PHE A 8 -37.31 59.69 36.25
C PHE A 8 -37.25 58.15 36.40
N ARG A 9 -38.02 57.63 37.37
CA ARG A 9 -38.33 56.19 37.64
C ARG A 9 -39.29 55.64 36.54
N THR A 10 -39.69 54.36 36.39
CA THR A 10 -39.75 53.17 37.28
C THR A 10 -40.12 51.92 36.45
N ALA A 11 -39.59 50.72 36.75
CA ALA A 11 -40.24 49.39 36.53
C ALA A 11 -39.36 48.26 37.14
N ARG A 12 -39.42 48.00 38.46
CA ARG A 12 -40.21 46.91 39.07
C ARG A 12 -40.27 45.58 38.29
N THR A 13 -39.38 44.66 38.67
CA THR A 13 -39.72 43.34 39.23
C THR A 13 -40.88 42.55 38.60
N ALA A 14 -40.57 41.67 37.64
CA ALA A 14 -41.24 40.37 37.44
C ALA A 14 -40.31 39.45 36.61
N GLY A 15 -40.21 38.15 36.95
CA GLY A 15 -39.56 37.16 36.05
C GLY A 15 -38.58 36.15 36.66
N ARG A 16 -38.07 36.34 37.89
CA ARG A 16 -37.13 35.38 38.53
C ARG A 16 -37.74 34.03 38.97
N GLY A 17 -39.01 33.77 38.66
CA GLY A 17 -39.71 32.53 39.05
C GLY A 17 -39.72 31.40 38.03
N ALA A 18 -39.49 31.68 36.73
CA ALA A 18 -39.80 30.72 35.66
C ALA A 18 -38.69 29.70 35.31
N SER A 19 -37.43 29.93 35.71
CA SER A 19 -36.29 29.09 35.29
C SER A 19 -36.04 27.85 36.16
N ARG A 20 -36.75 27.69 37.29
CA ARG A 20 -36.49 26.61 38.26
C ARG A 20 -37.42 25.39 38.12
N MET A 21 -38.40 25.42 37.21
CA MET A 21 -39.46 24.40 37.10
C MET A 21 -39.45 23.62 35.77
N LYS A 22 -38.29 23.55 35.10
CA LYS A 22 -38.09 22.77 33.86
C LYS A 22 -36.82 21.91 33.91
N ARG A 23 -36.51 21.35 35.08
CA ARG A 23 -35.25 20.63 35.37
C ARG A 23 -35.44 19.31 36.12
N THR A 24 -36.55 18.62 35.87
CA THR A 24 -36.94 17.40 36.62
C THR A 24 -37.47 16.25 35.77
N GLU A 25 -37.58 16.40 34.44
CA GLU A 25 -38.14 15.37 33.54
C GLU A 25 -37.23 15.08 32.33
N ALA A 26 -35.94 14.85 32.60
CA ALA A 26 -34.97 14.40 31.59
C ALA A 26 -34.05 13.26 32.11
N GLY A 27 -34.47 12.56 33.18
CA GLY A 27 -33.67 11.54 33.87
C GLY A 27 -33.98 10.10 33.45
N GLY A 28 -34.24 9.84 32.17
CA GLY A 28 -34.98 8.62 31.78
C GLY A 28 -34.70 7.97 30.41
N ASN A 29 -33.57 8.21 29.72
CA ASN A 29 -33.19 7.33 28.60
C ASN A 29 -31.69 7.30 28.19
N GLU A 30 -30.74 7.59 29.08
CA GLU A 30 -29.31 7.64 28.69
C GLU A 30 -28.56 6.31 28.90
N THR A 31 -29.04 5.44 29.79
CA THR A 31 -28.36 4.21 30.20
C THR A 31 -28.42 3.09 29.15
N GLY A 32 -29.46 3.05 28.30
CA GLY A 32 -29.63 2.02 27.26
C GLY A 32 -28.74 2.22 26.03
N ALA A 33 -28.35 3.47 25.71
CA ALA A 33 -27.51 3.77 24.56
C ALA A 33 -26.02 3.42 24.80
N SER A 34 -25.57 3.55 26.05
CA SER A 34 -24.16 3.43 26.44
C SER A 34 -23.54 2.04 26.21
N ILE A 35 -24.31 0.96 26.44
CA ILE A 35 -23.79 -0.42 26.34
C ILE A 35 -23.77 -0.93 24.88
N GLY A 36 -24.66 -0.43 24.03
CA GLY A 36 -24.72 -0.82 22.60
C GLY A 36 -23.62 -0.17 21.73
N GLU A 37 -23.13 1.00 22.12
CA GLU A 37 -22.06 1.72 21.42
C GLU A 37 -20.72 0.96 21.33
N PRO A 38 -20.11 0.47 22.44
CA PRO A 38 -18.83 -0.23 22.39
C PRO A 38 -18.90 -1.51 21.55
N ALA A 39 -20.00 -2.28 21.65
CA ALA A 39 -20.23 -3.46 20.82
C ALA A 39 -20.27 -3.11 19.31
N ARG A 40 -21.00 -2.04 18.94
CA ARG A 40 -21.05 -1.54 17.55
C ARG A 40 -19.73 -0.92 17.07
N ARG A 41 -18.88 -0.40 17.97
CA ARG A 41 -17.52 0.05 17.63
C ARG A 41 -16.60 -1.16 17.38
N ALA A 42 -16.60 -2.14 18.27
CA ALA A 42 -15.83 -3.38 18.14
C ALA A 42 -16.18 -4.17 16.86
N ALA A 43 -17.47 -4.33 16.56
CA ALA A 43 -17.92 -5.01 15.34
C ALA A 43 -17.42 -4.31 14.04
N ARG A 44 -17.44 -2.97 14.01
CA ARG A 44 -16.91 -2.19 12.87
C ARG A 44 -15.39 -2.30 12.75
N MET A 45 -14.66 -2.30 13.86
CA MET A 45 -13.21 -2.52 13.88
C MET A 45 -12.84 -3.92 13.38
N LEU A 46 -13.56 -4.96 13.83
CA LEU A 46 -13.36 -6.33 13.38
C LEU A 46 -13.65 -6.50 11.88
N ALA A 47 -14.75 -5.92 11.39
CA ALA A 47 -15.08 -5.94 9.95
C ALA A 47 -14.02 -5.23 9.10
N ALA A 48 -13.51 -4.08 9.55
CA ALA A 48 -12.44 -3.36 8.88
C ALA A 48 -11.12 -4.16 8.88
N PHE A 49 -10.75 -4.76 10.01
CA PHE A 49 -9.58 -5.65 10.10
C PHE A 49 -9.71 -6.83 9.13
N LEU A 50 -10.86 -7.51 9.11
CA LEU A 50 -11.09 -8.67 8.25
C LEU A 50 -11.06 -8.28 6.76
N LYS A 51 -11.63 -7.12 6.38
CA LYS A 51 -11.48 -6.55 5.03
C LYS A 51 -10.00 -6.41 4.65
N TRP A 52 -9.19 -5.82 5.53
CA TRP A 52 -7.77 -5.58 5.26
C TRP A 52 -6.93 -6.86 5.20
N VAL A 53 -7.24 -7.87 6.03
CA VAL A 53 -6.62 -9.20 5.94
C VAL A 53 -6.94 -9.86 4.60
N LEU A 54 -8.22 -9.85 4.17
CA LEU A 54 -8.65 -10.44 2.90
C LEU A 54 -8.03 -9.72 1.68
N LEU A 55 -7.97 -8.39 1.71
CA LEU A 55 -7.33 -7.61 0.65
C LEU A 55 -5.81 -7.79 0.61
N GLY A 56 -5.15 -7.85 1.78
CA GLY A 56 -3.72 -8.16 1.89
C GLY A 56 -3.38 -9.55 1.36
N PHE A 57 -4.24 -10.54 1.60
CA PHE A 57 -4.13 -11.87 1.01
C PHE A 57 -4.34 -11.84 -0.52
N ALA A 58 -5.40 -11.18 -0.99
CA ALA A 58 -5.73 -11.09 -2.42
C ALA A 58 -4.65 -10.38 -3.25
N ALA A 59 -3.99 -9.35 -2.70
CA ALA A 59 -2.82 -8.72 -3.32
C ALA A 59 -1.54 -9.56 -3.13
N GLY A 60 -1.40 -10.20 -1.97
CA GLY A 60 -0.22 -10.99 -1.59
C GLY A 60 -0.01 -12.27 -2.42
N VAL A 61 -1.07 -12.95 -2.83
CA VAL A 61 -0.97 -14.16 -3.67
C VAL A 61 -0.31 -13.91 -5.03
N PRO A 62 -0.82 -13.01 -5.92
CA PRO A 62 -0.21 -12.77 -7.22
C PRO A 62 1.18 -12.13 -7.10
N ALA A 63 1.35 -11.15 -6.21
CA ALA A 63 2.64 -10.47 -6.02
C ALA A 63 3.70 -11.39 -5.40
N GLY A 64 3.34 -12.21 -4.41
CA GLY A 64 4.22 -13.21 -3.82
C GLY A 64 4.61 -14.31 -4.79
N THR A 65 3.67 -14.77 -5.63
CA THR A 65 3.95 -15.75 -6.69
C THR A 65 4.91 -15.17 -7.73
N ALA A 66 4.70 -13.92 -8.17
CA ALA A 66 5.62 -13.26 -9.09
C ALA A 66 7.02 -13.07 -8.49
N GLY A 67 7.12 -12.71 -7.21
CA GLY A 67 8.40 -12.60 -6.49
C GLY A 67 9.13 -13.94 -6.33
N ALA A 68 8.41 -15.02 -6.02
CA ALA A 68 8.97 -16.37 -5.93
C ALA A 68 9.44 -16.90 -7.29
N LEU A 69 8.65 -16.70 -8.35
CA LEU A 69 9.04 -17.02 -9.73
C LEU A 69 10.26 -16.19 -10.17
N LEU A 70 10.34 -14.91 -9.81
CA LEU A 70 11.48 -14.06 -10.13
C LEU A 70 12.75 -14.58 -9.45
N LEU A 71 12.66 -14.94 -8.16
CA LEU A 71 13.77 -15.53 -7.41
C LEU A 71 14.26 -16.84 -8.08
N LEU A 72 13.33 -17.73 -8.44
CA LEU A 72 13.64 -18.99 -9.11
C LEU A 72 14.27 -18.77 -10.50
N CYS A 73 13.64 -17.97 -11.36
CA CYS A 73 14.14 -17.69 -12.71
C CYS A 73 15.51 -17.03 -12.68
N VAL A 74 15.75 -16.08 -11.78
CA VAL A 74 17.05 -15.42 -11.65
C VAL A 74 18.11 -16.35 -11.04
N ALA A 75 17.75 -17.23 -10.10
CA ALA A 75 18.66 -18.25 -9.60
C ALA A 75 19.07 -19.24 -10.72
N ARG A 76 18.12 -19.71 -11.54
CA ARG A 76 18.39 -20.59 -12.69
C ARG A 76 19.21 -19.89 -13.78
N ALA A 77 18.91 -18.62 -14.09
CA ALA A 77 19.69 -17.80 -15.02
C ALA A 77 21.14 -17.60 -14.52
N THR A 78 21.31 -17.36 -13.22
CA THR A 78 22.63 -17.26 -12.58
C THR A 78 23.40 -18.57 -12.67
N ALA A 79 22.75 -19.70 -12.38
CA ALA A 79 23.36 -21.03 -12.48
C ALA A 79 23.80 -21.38 -13.92
N LEU A 80 22.95 -21.06 -14.91
CA LEU A 80 23.26 -21.26 -16.32
C LEU A 80 24.46 -20.39 -16.76
N ARG A 81 24.50 -19.12 -16.32
CA ARG A 81 25.63 -18.21 -16.54
C ARG A 81 26.93 -18.71 -15.91
N THR A 82 26.88 -19.25 -14.69
CA THR A 82 28.08 -19.81 -14.04
C THR A 82 28.58 -21.09 -14.71
N ALA A 83 27.68 -21.89 -15.29
CA ALA A 83 28.07 -23.05 -16.11
C ALA A 83 28.60 -22.65 -17.49
N HIS A 84 28.13 -21.54 -18.07
CA HIS A 84 28.47 -21.07 -19.40
C HIS A 84 28.96 -19.62 -19.37
N GLY A 85 30.20 -19.41 -18.89
CA GLY A 85 30.77 -18.07 -18.72
C GLY A 85 30.82 -17.22 -20.01
N TRP A 86 30.78 -17.84 -21.19
CA TRP A 86 30.73 -17.15 -22.48
C TRP A 86 29.46 -16.31 -22.70
N LEU A 87 28.36 -16.57 -21.98
CA LEU A 87 27.15 -15.74 -22.03
C LEU A 87 27.43 -14.27 -21.70
N VAL A 88 28.47 -13.97 -20.91
CA VAL A 88 28.83 -12.58 -20.56
C VAL A 88 29.22 -11.75 -21.79
N PHE A 89 29.76 -12.37 -22.84
CA PHE A 89 30.06 -11.66 -24.09
C PHE A 89 28.80 -11.25 -24.87
N LEU A 90 27.63 -11.84 -24.57
CA LEU A 90 26.35 -11.45 -25.16
C LEU A 90 25.62 -10.36 -24.36
N LEU A 91 26.21 -9.82 -23.28
CA LEU A 91 25.67 -8.71 -22.51
C LEU A 91 25.18 -7.51 -23.36
N PRO A 92 25.94 -6.98 -24.36
CA PRO A 92 25.43 -5.90 -25.21
C PRO A 92 24.21 -6.30 -26.06
N ALA A 93 24.16 -7.55 -26.54
CA ALA A 93 23.00 -8.08 -27.27
C ALA A 93 21.79 -8.25 -26.33
N GLY A 94 22.01 -8.69 -25.09
CA GLY A 94 20.99 -8.75 -24.04
C GLY A 94 20.42 -7.38 -23.70
N GLY A 95 21.28 -6.35 -23.56
CA GLY A 95 20.86 -4.97 -23.37
C GLY A 95 20.02 -4.45 -24.53
N LEU A 96 20.44 -4.69 -25.78
CA LEU A 96 19.67 -4.32 -26.96
C LEU A 96 18.31 -5.05 -27.02
N PHE A 97 18.27 -6.34 -26.66
CA PHE A 97 17.03 -7.11 -26.58
C PHE A 97 16.06 -6.56 -25.52
N ILE A 98 16.56 -6.12 -24.36
CA ILE A 98 15.74 -5.45 -23.35
C ILE A 98 15.17 -4.13 -23.90
N VAL A 99 16.00 -3.26 -24.49
CA VAL A 99 15.53 -1.99 -25.07
C VAL A 99 14.49 -2.24 -26.18
N PHE A 100 14.71 -3.25 -27.03
CA PHE A 100 13.76 -3.67 -28.05
C PHE A 100 12.43 -4.14 -27.46
N LEU A 101 12.45 -4.93 -26.39
CA LEU A 101 11.26 -5.39 -25.68
C LEU A 101 10.47 -4.20 -25.08
N TYR A 102 11.15 -3.26 -24.41
CA TYR A 102 10.50 -2.05 -23.87
C TYR A 102 9.89 -1.16 -24.99
N ARG A 103 10.53 -1.12 -26.16
CA ARG A 103 10.02 -0.38 -27.33
C ARG A 103 8.78 -1.02 -27.95
N ILE A 104 8.75 -2.35 -28.08
CA ILE A 104 7.57 -3.10 -28.59
C ILE A 104 6.37 -2.97 -27.66
N PHE A 105 6.57 -3.07 -26.34
CA PHE A 105 5.49 -2.97 -25.35
C PHE A 105 5.01 -1.51 -25.09
N GLY A 106 5.52 -0.54 -25.86
CA GLY A 106 5.12 0.86 -25.78
C GLY A 106 5.45 1.48 -24.42
N ALA A 107 6.65 1.19 -23.91
CA ALA A 107 7.20 1.76 -22.67
C ALA A 107 8.66 2.26 -22.89
N PRO A 108 8.91 3.15 -23.87
CA PRO A 108 10.28 3.53 -24.27
C PRO A 108 11.06 4.31 -23.20
N ASN A 109 10.38 4.96 -22.25
CA ASN A 109 10.99 5.67 -21.12
C ASN A 109 10.50 5.06 -19.79
N PRO A 110 11.14 3.99 -19.30
CA PRO A 110 10.77 3.40 -18.03
C PRO A 110 11.27 4.25 -16.86
N ARG A 111 10.34 4.89 -16.15
CA ARG A 111 10.58 5.62 -14.88
C ARG A 111 11.07 4.74 -13.71
N GLY A 112 11.17 3.43 -13.90
CA GLY A 112 11.66 2.51 -12.86
C GLY A 112 10.78 2.48 -11.61
N THR A 113 11.43 2.29 -10.45
CA THR A 113 10.79 2.29 -9.12
C THR A 113 10.01 3.56 -8.82
N ASP A 114 10.47 4.70 -9.35
CA ASP A 114 9.91 6.02 -9.07
C ASP A 114 8.51 6.19 -9.66
N LEU A 115 8.13 5.37 -10.65
CA LEU A 115 6.74 5.30 -11.13
C LEU A 115 5.81 4.72 -10.06
N VAL A 116 6.24 3.63 -9.41
CA VAL A 116 5.41 2.90 -8.44
C VAL A 116 5.40 3.62 -7.08
N ILE A 117 6.51 4.25 -6.69
CA ILE A 117 6.55 5.10 -5.49
C ILE A 117 5.63 6.32 -5.66
N GLU A 118 5.68 6.99 -6.82
CA GLU A 118 4.85 8.16 -7.08
C GLU A 118 3.36 7.79 -7.19
N ALA A 119 3.01 6.64 -7.77
CA ALA A 119 1.64 6.14 -7.83
C ALA A 119 1.04 5.70 -6.47
N VAL A 120 1.80 5.77 -5.37
CA VAL A 120 1.27 5.66 -3.99
C VAL A 120 1.08 7.04 -3.34
N ARG A 121 1.67 8.10 -3.90
CA ARG A 121 1.53 9.50 -3.47
C ARG A 121 0.51 10.29 -4.27
N SER A 122 0.37 9.96 -5.55
CA SER A 122 -0.33 10.71 -6.58
C SER A 122 -1.29 9.81 -7.36
N PRO A 123 -2.35 10.36 -7.99
CA PRO A 123 -3.35 9.62 -8.80
C PRO A 123 -2.79 9.01 -10.12
N GLU A 124 -1.48 8.85 -10.26
CA GLU A 124 -0.85 8.29 -11.46
C GLU A 124 -1.15 6.79 -11.57
N GLU A 125 -1.60 6.33 -12.75
CA GLU A 125 -1.92 4.91 -12.95
C GLU A 125 -0.64 4.07 -13.10
N VAL A 126 -0.52 2.96 -12.34
CA VAL A 126 0.57 2.00 -12.57
C VAL A 126 0.22 1.10 -13.77
N PRO A 127 0.99 1.12 -14.88
CA PRO A 127 0.67 0.30 -16.03
C PRO A 127 0.98 -1.17 -15.72
N LEU A 128 -0.06 -2.00 -15.61
CA LEU A 128 0.07 -3.45 -15.35
C LEU A 128 1.05 -4.18 -16.29
N LYS A 129 1.17 -3.71 -17.54
CA LYS A 129 2.12 -4.21 -18.53
C LYS A 129 3.60 -4.06 -18.12
N MET A 130 3.94 -3.24 -17.12
CA MET A 130 5.30 -3.10 -16.62
C MET A 130 5.76 -4.34 -15.84
N ALA A 131 4.87 -5.02 -15.11
CA ALA A 131 5.23 -6.20 -14.32
C ALA A 131 5.92 -7.32 -15.14
N PRO A 132 5.33 -7.86 -16.24
CA PRO A 132 5.99 -8.89 -17.04
C PRO A 132 7.24 -8.37 -17.76
N LEU A 133 7.25 -7.09 -18.14
CA LEU A 133 8.36 -6.46 -18.85
C LEU A 133 9.62 -6.32 -17.97
N ILE A 134 9.42 -5.90 -16.72
CA ILE A 134 10.47 -5.81 -15.70
C ILE A 134 10.94 -7.21 -15.27
N PHE A 135 10.01 -8.16 -15.13
CA PHE A 135 10.33 -9.56 -14.85
C PHE A 135 11.28 -10.13 -15.92
N ALA A 136 10.89 -10.05 -17.19
CA ALA A 136 11.68 -10.52 -18.31
C ALA A 136 13.05 -9.81 -18.38
N GLY A 137 13.06 -8.48 -18.29
CA GLY A 137 14.30 -7.69 -18.27
C GLY A 137 15.26 -8.09 -17.14
N THR A 138 14.75 -8.30 -15.92
CA THR A 138 15.56 -8.68 -14.76
C THR A 138 16.21 -10.06 -14.94
N VAL A 139 15.45 -11.03 -15.48
CA VAL A 139 15.95 -12.39 -15.79
C VAL A 139 17.01 -12.34 -16.89
N VAL A 140 16.77 -11.59 -17.97
CA VAL A 140 17.72 -11.42 -19.09
C VAL A 140 19.02 -10.76 -18.63
N THR A 141 18.94 -9.68 -17.85
CA THR A 141 20.13 -8.99 -17.29
C THR A 141 20.97 -9.95 -16.44
N HIS A 142 20.35 -10.75 -15.57
CA HIS A 142 21.08 -11.71 -14.75
C HIS A 142 21.65 -12.90 -15.55
N LEU A 143 20.97 -13.33 -16.62
CA LEU A 143 21.42 -14.40 -17.51
C LEU A 143 22.72 -14.02 -18.23
N PHE A 144 22.80 -12.79 -18.76
CA PHE A 144 24.00 -12.28 -19.42
C PHE A 144 25.03 -11.68 -18.46
N GLY A 145 24.77 -11.66 -17.15
CA GLY A 145 25.73 -11.25 -16.13
C GLY A 145 25.82 -9.74 -15.89
N GLY A 146 24.80 -8.97 -16.26
CA GLY A 146 24.71 -7.56 -15.90
C GLY A 146 24.60 -7.37 -14.38
N SER A 147 25.36 -6.43 -13.85
CA SER A 147 25.30 -6.05 -12.43
C SER A 147 24.04 -5.20 -12.19
N ALA A 148 22.97 -5.82 -11.70
CA ALA A 148 21.70 -5.15 -11.41
C ALA A 148 21.03 -5.74 -10.17
N GLY A 149 20.52 -4.86 -9.29
CA GLY A 149 19.75 -5.26 -8.12
C GLY A 149 18.37 -5.81 -8.49
N ARG A 150 17.85 -6.75 -7.68
CA ARG A 150 16.51 -7.33 -7.83
C ARG A 150 15.45 -6.60 -7.01
N GLU A 151 15.89 -5.73 -6.10
CA GLU A 151 15.07 -5.07 -5.08
C GLU A 151 14.07 -4.10 -5.71
N GLY A 152 14.55 -3.19 -6.57
CA GLY A 152 13.69 -2.28 -7.33
C GLY A 152 12.78 -2.99 -8.34
N ALA A 153 13.19 -4.16 -8.86
CA ALA A 153 12.33 -4.98 -9.71
C ALA A 153 11.17 -5.59 -8.90
N ALA A 154 11.43 -6.12 -7.70
CA ALA A 154 10.40 -6.65 -6.81
C ALA A 154 9.38 -5.57 -6.37
N LEU A 155 9.84 -4.36 -6.04
CA LEU A 155 8.92 -3.25 -5.74
C LEU A 155 8.03 -2.91 -6.93
N GLN A 156 8.60 -2.79 -8.14
CA GLN A 156 7.80 -2.43 -9.32
C GLN A 156 6.81 -3.52 -9.73
N ILE A 157 7.24 -4.79 -9.75
CA ILE A 157 6.38 -5.93 -10.06
C ILE A 157 5.28 -6.06 -9.02
N GLY A 158 5.64 -6.03 -7.73
CA GLY A 158 4.70 -6.11 -6.61
C GLY A 158 3.68 -4.99 -6.61
N GLY A 159 4.12 -3.73 -6.77
CA GLY A 159 3.21 -2.58 -6.81
C GLY A 159 2.31 -2.58 -8.05
N SER A 160 2.84 -2.92 -9.23
CA SER A 160 2.02 -3.07 -10.44
C SER A 160 0.92 -4.12 -10.27
N LEU A 161 1.24 -5.27 -9.67
CA LEU A 161 0.27 -6.33 -9.39
C LEU A 161 -0.74 -5.91 -8.31
N GLY A 162 -0.29 -5.28 -7.23
CA GLY A 162 -1.15 -4.74 -6.17
C GLY A 162 -2.14 -3.69 -6.69
N TYR A 163 -1.66 -2.76 -7.51
CA TYR A 163 -2.49 -1.77 -8.20
C TYR A 163 -3.54 -2.45 -9.11
N GLY A 164 -3.14 -3.48 -9.87
CA GLY A 164 -4.08 -4.24 -10.69
C GLY A 164 -5.16 -4.96 -9.90
N VAL A 165 -4.81 -5.58 -8.77
CA VAL A 165 -5.79 -6.21 -7.86
C VAL A 165 -6.77 -5.15 -7.33
N GLY A 166 -6.28 -3.98 -6.92
CA GLY A 166 -7.15 -2.87 -6.49
C GLY A 166 -8.07 -2.34 -7.60
N ARG A 167 -7.60 -2.30 -8.86
CA ARG A 167 -8.41 -1.97 -10.04
C ARG A 167 -9.51 -3.00 -10.31
N VAL A 168 -9.21 -4.30 -10.20
CA VAL A 168 -10.20 -5.38 -10.35
C VAL A 168 -11.28 -5.28 -9.28
N PHE A 169 -10.91 -5.00 -8.03
CA PHE A 169 -11.87 -4.77 -6.93
C PHE A 169 -12.54 -3.38 -6.95
N ARG A 170 -12.27 -2.54 -7.95
CA ARG A 170 -12.82 -1.16 -8.09
C ARG A 170 -12.69 -0.33 -6.82
N LEU A 171 -11.53 -0.42 -6.17
CA LEU A 171 -11.28 0.27 -4.91
C LEU A 171 -11.11 1.78 -5.09
N ASN A 172 -11.45 2.53 -4.04
CA ASN A 172 -11.16 3.95 -3.94
C ASN A 172 -9.63 4.19 -3.96
N GLU A 173 -9.20 5.36 -4.41
CA GLU A 173 -7.79 5.79 -4.49
C GLU A 173 -6.96 5.46 -3.23
N LYS A 174 -7.47 5.81 -2.03
CA LYS A 174 -6.82 5.49 -0.74
C LYS A 174 -6.60 3.99 -0.52
N ASP A 175 -7.59 3.17 -0.89
CA ASP A 175 -7.53 1.71 -0.75
C ASP A 175 -6.61 1.11 -1.84
N LEU A 176 -6.60 1.70 -3.04
CA LEU A 176 -5.75 1.32 -4.18
C LEU A 176 -4.25 1.55 -3.89
N HIS A 177 -3.90 2.69 -3.28
CA HIS A 177 -2.55 2.94 -2.78
C HIS A 177 -2.15 1.92 -1.71
N LEU A 178 -3.06 1.57 -0.79
CA LEU A 178 -2.79 0.55 0.24
C LEU A 178 -2.55 -0.84 -0.35
N LEU A 179 -3.29 -1.23 -1.40
CA LEU A 179 -3.05 -2.51 -2.09
C LEU A 179 -1.76 -2.51 -2.91
N THR A 180 -1.38 -1.36 -3.48
CA THR A 180 -0.08 -1.18 -4.15
C THR A 180 1.07 -1.44 -3.17
N LEU A 181 0.99 -0.86 -1.96
CA LEU A 181 1.91 -1.16 -0.84
C LEU A 181 1.89 -2.65 -0.46
N CYS A 182 0.71 -3.27 -0.33
CA CYS A 182 0.61 -4.70 0.00
C CYS A 182 1.31 -5.59 -1.05
N GLY A 183 1.13 -5.28 -2.33
CA GLY A 183 1.79 -5.99 -3.43
C GLY A 183 3.31 -5.80 -3.41
N MET A 184 3.80 -4.58 -3.19
CA MET A 184 5.24 -4.29 -3.00
C MET A 184 5.81 -5.14 -1.86
N ALA A 185 5.15 -5.15 -0.70
CA ALA A 185 5.61 -5.85 0.51
C ALA A 185 5.61 -7.38 0.30
N ALA A 186 4.57 -7.94 -0.31
CA ALA A 186 4.49 -9.36 -0.65
C ALA A 186 5.61 -9.81 -1.63
N CYS A 187 5.82 -9.06 -2.72
CA CYS A 187 6.82 -9.42 -3.73
C CYS A 187 8.25 -9.27 -3.16
N PHE A 188 8.52 -8.23 -2.37
CA PHE A 188 9.79 -8.03 -1.69
C PHE A 188 10.04 -9.14 -0.66
N SER A 189 9.05 -9.46 0.18
CA SER A 189 9.15 -10.55 1.16
C SER A 189 9.37 -11.91 0.49
N ALA A 190 8.76 -12.16 -0.67
CA ALA A 190 8.97 -13.40 -1.42
C ALA A 190 10.40 -13.51 -1.97
N LEU A 191 11.00 -12.39 -2.39
CA LEU A 191 12.36 -12.35 -2.93
C LEU A 191 13.44 -12.50 -1.84
N PHE A 192 13.29 -11.83 -0.70
CA PHE A 192 14.30 -11.78 0.37
C PHE A 192 14.05 -12.73 1.54
N GLY A 193 12.84 -13.25 1.70
CA GLY A 193 12.46 -14.14 2.82
C GLY A 193 12.26 -13.42 4.16
N THR A 194 12.21 -12.08 4.18
CA THR A 194 12.21 -11.23 5.38
C THR A 194 10.89 -10.45 5.54
N PRO A 195 9.78 -11.09 5.99
CA PRO A 195 8.45 -10.47 5.97
C PRO A 195 8.31 -9.23 6.86
N VAL A 196 8.98 -9.21 8.02
CA VAL A 196 8.99 -8.04 8.93
C VAL A 196 9.70 -6.86 8.27
N THR A 197 10.90 -7.10 7.71
CA THR A 197 11.68 -6.08 6.99
C THR A 197 10.91 -5.55 5.78
N ALA A 198 10.32 -6.43 4.97
CA ALA A 198 9.52 -6.06 3.81
C ALA A 198 8.35 -5.13 4.17
N THR A 199 7.65 -5.44 5.27
CA THR A 199 6.52 -4.64 5.76
C THR A 199 6.96 -3.24 6.20
N VAL A 200 8.00 -3.14 7.03
CA VAL A 200 8.49 -1.84 7.54
C VAL A 200 9.10 -1.03 6.40
N PHE A 201 9.95 -1.63 5.58
CA PHE A 201 10.57 -0.99 4.42
C PHE A 201 9.52 -0.39 3.48
N VAL A 202 8.50 -1.16 3.10
CA VAL A 202 7.47 -0.68 2.18
C VAL A 202 6.55 0.39 2.82
N ALA A 203 6.33 0.33 4.13
CA ALA A 203 5.57 1.37 4.85
C ALA A 203 6.30 2.73 4.96
N GLU A 204 7.61 2.78 4.70
CA GLU A 204 8.46 3.98 4.79
C GLU A 204 9.03 4.42 3.43
N VAL A 205 9.39 3.50 2.53
CA VAL A 205 10.03 3.81 1.22
C VAL A 205 9.20 4.76 0.36
N VAL A 206 7.88 4.80 0.55
CA VAL A 206 7.02 5.72 -0.19
C VAL A 206 7.16 7.17 0.27
N THR A 207 7.40 7.47 1.55
CA THR A 207 7.59 8.86 2.00
C THR A 207 8.60 8.91 3.14
N VAL A 208 9.80 9.41 2.83
CA VAL A 208 10.89 9.58 3.81
C VAL A 208 10.40 10.39 5.00
N GLY A 209 10.47 9.80 6.20
CA GLY A 209 10.00 10.42 7.45
C GLY A 209 8.51 10.30 7.74
N VAL A 210 7.70 9.63 6.91
CA VAL A 210 6.26 9.39 7.17
C VAL A 210 5.91 7.92 7.00
N MET A 211 5.66 7.23 8.11
CA MET A 211 5.23 5.83 8.12
C MET A 211 3.71 5.71 7.93
N TYR A 212 3.30 4.92 6.93
CA TYR A 212 1.88 4.64 6.66
C TYR A 212 1.33 3.59 7.64
N TYR A 213 1.02 3.99 8.88
CA TYR A 213 0.52 3.10 9.94
C TYR A 213 -0.72 2.27 9.54
N SER A 214 -1.60 2.83 8.70
CA SER A 214 -2.78 2.11 8.18
C SER A 214 -2.41 0.96 7.24
N ALA A 215 -1.26 1.04 6.56
CA ALA A 215 -0.76 0.00 5.66
C ALA A 215 -0.05 -1.14 6.41
N LEU A 216 0.42 -0.92 7.64
CA LEU A 216 1.30 -1.84 8.36
C LEU A 216 0.66 -3.22 8.57
N VAL A 217 -0.61 -3.28 8.99
CA VAL A 217 -1.35 -4.54 9.17
C VAL A 217 -1.57 -5.29 7.85
N PRO A 218 -2.18 -4.71 6.79
CA PRO A 218 -2.39 -5.44 5.54
C PRO A 218 -1.08 -5.76 4.80
N CYS A 219 -0.04 -4.91 4.91
CA CYS A 219 1.29 -5.22 4.38
C CYS A 219 2.00 -6.35 5.15
N ALA A 220 1.77 -6.48 6.46
CA ALA A 220 2.25 -7.62 7.24
C ALA A 220 1.61 -8.93 6.76
N VAL A 221 0.29 -8.93 6.55
CA VAL A 221 -0.44 -10.09 5.99
C VAL A 221 0.09 -10.43 4.60
N ALA A 222 0.20 -9.43 3.71
CA ALA A 222 0.69 -9.62 2.35
C ALA A 222 2.14 -10.13 2.31
N SER A 223 3.02 -9.61 3.17
CA SER A 223 4.40 -10.09 3.34
C SER A 223 4.47 -11.53 3.83
N LEU A 224 3.65 -11.90 4.82
CA LEU A 224 3.58 -13.27 5.31
C LEU A 224 3.09 -14.25 4.23
N VAL A 225 2.12 -13.85 3.42
CA VAL A 225 1.68 -14.62 2.24
C VAL A 225 2.82 -14.76 1.23
N GLY A 226 3.52 -13.69 0.90
CA GLY A 226 4.68 -13.71 0.00
C GLY A 226 5.82 -14.60 0.50
N ALA A 227 6.15 -14.53 1.79
CA ALA A 227 7.12 -15.42 2.43
C ALA A 227 6.67 -16.89 2.41
N GLY A 228 5.38 -17.15 2.67
CA GLY A 228 4.78 -18.49 2.61
C GLY A 228 4.86 -19.10 1.21
N ILE A 229 4.52 -18.32 0.18
CA ILE A 229 4.64 -18.74 -1.22
C ILE A 229 6.10 -18.99 -1.59
N SER A 230 7.03 -18.10 -1.23
CA SER A 230 8.46 -18.29 -1.50
C SER A 230 9.03 -19.58 -0.89
N ARG A 231 8.57 -19.96 0.32
CA ARG A 231 8.93 -21.24 0.95
C ARG A 231 8.40 -22.48 0.23
N LEU A 232 7.33 -22.35 -0.56
CA LEU A 232 6.77 -23.46 -1.36
C LEU A 232 7.57 -23.70 -2.67
N PHE A 233 8.26 -22.67 -3.17
CA PHE A 233 9.03 -22.70 -4.42
C PHE A 233 10.54 -22.96 -4.22
N ARG A 234 10.98 -23.23 -2.98
CA ARG A 234 12.39 -23.30 -2.57
C ARG A 234 12.84 -24.71 -2.20
#